data_AF-A0A6I7WHJ9-F1
#
_entry.id   AF-A0A6I7WHJ9-F1
#
_cell.length_a   1.000
_cell.length_b   1.000
_cell.length_c   1.000
_cell.angle_alpha   90.00
_cell.angle_beta   90.00
_cell.angle_gamma   90.00
#
_symmetry.space_group_name_H-M   'P 1'
#
loop_
_entity.id
_entity.type
_entity.pdbx_description
1 polymer ?
#
loop_
_entity_poly.entity_id
_entity_poly.type
_entity_poly.pdbx_seq_one_letter_code
_entity_poly.pdbx_strand_id
1 'polypeptide(L)'
;MLTVSDNVNDISQAIQAGADGYLLKDMEPELLLEEIKKAAIGQMVIDARLTKQLVDALPVRQADPESKLADLTSRELEVATLLAEGQSNKQIAKELEISQETVKVHVKHVLNKLKLNSRVKVALYMVQQK
;
A
#
# COMPACT_ATOMS: atom_id res chain seq x y z
N MET A 1 7.02 -4.88 8.18
CA MET A 1 7.47 -6.08 8.93
C MET A 1 8.78 -6.56 8.32
N LEU A 2 9.77 -6.96 9.13
CA LEU A 2 11.08 -7.44 8.65
C LEU A 2 11.25 -8.91 9.03
N THR A 3 11.48 -9.78 8.04
CA THR A 3 11.39 -11.24 8.22
C THR A 3 12.37 -11.99 7.31
N VAL A 4 12.64 -13.24 7.64
CA VAL A 4 13.48 -14.15 6.84
C VAL A 4 12.68 -14.95 5.82
N SER A 5 11.35 -14.93 5.92
CA SER A 5 10.47 -15.74 5.06
C SER A 5 10.13 -14.98 3.79
N ASP A 6 10.41 -15.58 2.64
CA ASP A 6 9.92 -15.17 1.31
C ASP A 6 8.64 -15.93 0.92
N ASN A 7 8.06 -16.69 1.86
CA ASN A 7 6.86 -17.48 1.60
C ASN A 7 5.64 -16.55 1.41
N VAL A 8 5.02 -16.66 0.24
CA VAL A 8 3.83 -15.91 -0.16
C VAL A 8 2.69 -16.00 0.87
N ASN A 9 2.52 -17.13 1.56
CA ASN A 9 1.49 -17.28 2.58
C ASN A 9 1.77 -16.45 3.84
N ASP A 10 3.04 -16.33 4.25
CA ASP A 10 3.43 -15.50 5.39
C ASP A 10 3.30 -14.02 5.05
N ILE A 11 3.65 -13.66 3.82
CA ILE A 11 3.47 -12.32 3.28
C ILE A 11 1.98 -11.95 3.24
N SER A 12 1.15 -12.82 2.67
CA SER A 12 -0.31 -12.63 2.59
C SER A 12 -0.91 -12.45 3.97
N GLN A 13 -0.55 -13.30 4.94
CA GLN A 13 -1.01 -13.15 6.34
C GLN A 13 -0.57 -11.84 6.97
N ALA A 14 0.68 -11.40 6.76
CA ALA A 14 1.17 -10.13 7.29
C ALA A 14 0.40 -8.93 6.71
N ILE A 15 0.15 -8.93 5.40
CA ILE A 15 -0.67 -7.88 4.76
C ILE A 15 -2.13 -7.97 5.22
N GLN A 16 -2.68 -9.19 5.39
CA GLN A 16 -4.03 -9.38 5.92
C GLN A 16 -4.19 -8.80 7.33
N ALA A 17 -3.17 -8.96 8.17
CA ALA A 17 -3.07 -8.39 9.50
C ALA A 17 -2.87 -6.85 9.52
N GLY A 18 -2.70 -6.21 8.36
CA GLY A 18 -2.59 -4.76 8.24
C GLY A 18 -1.16 -4.24 8.06
N ALA A 19 -0.18 -5.09 7.71
CA ALA A 19 1.16 -4.60 7.43
C ALA A 19 1.18 -3.66 6.21
N ASP A 20 1.85 -2.52 6.35
CA ASP A 20 2.02 -1.52 5.28
C ASP A 20 3.29 -1.74 4.43
N GLY A 21 4.00 -2.84 4.67
CA GLY A 21 5.21 -3.23 3.94
C GLY A 21 5.84 -4.52 4.45
N TYR A 22 6.60 -5.18 3.58
CA TYR A 22 7.25 -6.46 3.81
C TYR A 22 8.67 -6.45 3.23
N LEU A 23 9.67 -6.62 4.10
CA LEU A 23 11.08 -6.64 3.73
C LEU A 23 11.73 -7.94 4.18
N LEU A 24 12.60 -8.49 3.33
CA LEU A 24 13.39 -9.67 3.63
C LEU A 24 14.69 -9.30 4.34
N LYS A 25 15.15 -10.16 5.25
CA LYS A 25 16.38 -9.94 6.04
C LYS A 25 17.67 -10.30 5.29
N ASP A 26 17.57 -10.97 4.15
CA ASP A 26 18.69 -11.38 3.30
C ASP A 26 19.03 -10.33 2.23
N MET A 27 18.32 -9.21 2.20
CA MET A 27 18.65 -8.07 1.33
C MET A 27 20.02 -7.47 1.70
N GLU A 28 20.71 -6.93 0.70
CA GLU A 28 21.96 -6.19 0.90
C GLU A 28 21.77 -5.09 1.96
N PRO A 29 22.68 -4.94 2.94
CA PRO A 29 22.51 -4.03 4.07
C PRO A 29 22.24 -2.58 3.66
N GLU A 30 22.88 -2.09 2.60
CA GLU A 30 22.69 -0.75 2.06
C GLU A 30 21.27 -0.57 1.52
N LEU A 31 20.77 -1.57 0.77
CA LEU A 31 19.42 -1.57 0.24
C LEU A 31 18.37 -1.67 1.37
N LEU A 32 18.61 -2.52 2.36
CA LEU A 32 17.75 -2.63 3.53
C LEU A 32 17.65 -1.29 4.28
N LEU A 33 18.76 -0.58 4.46
CA LEU A 33 18.77 0.72 5.11
C LEU A 33 17.98 1.76 4.31
N GLU A 34 18.10 1.75 2.98
CA GLU A 34 17.29 2.60 2.11
C GLU A 34 15.80 2.31 2.25
N GLU A 35 15.40 1.04 2.16
CA GLU A 35 13.99 0.63 2.30
C GLU A 35 13.43 0.96 3.69
N ILE A 36 14.22 0.82 4.76
CA ILE A 36 13.80 1.23 6.10
C ILE A 36 13.57 2.75 6.15
N LYS A 37 14.43 3.57 5.54
CA LYS A 37 14.24 5.03 5.49
C LYS A 37 12.99 5.40 4.71
N LYS A 38 12.72 4.72 3.59
CA LYS A 38 11.48 4.87 2.80
C LYS A 38 10.25 4.51 3.64
N ALA A 39 10.28 3.39 4.35
CA ALA A 39 9.21 2.99 5.25
C ALA A 39 8.98 4.02 6.37
N ALA A 40 10.05 4.58 6.94
CA ALA A 40 9.98 5.57 8.01
C ALA A 40 9.29 6.88 7.58
N ILE A 41 9.36 7.25 6.29
CA ILE A 41 8.62 8.39 5.73
C ILE A 41 7.23 7.99 5.20
N GLY A 42 6.80 6.75 5.48
CA GLY A 42 5.53 6.23 5.03
C GLY A 42 5.48 6.03 3.52
N GLN A 43 6.56 5.55 2.88
CA GLN A 43 6.44 4.88 1.58
C GLN A 43 6.06 3.42 1.80
N MET A 44 5.31 2.87 0.85
CA MET A 44 5.10 1.43 0.79
C MET A 44 6.41 0.76 0.38
N VAL A 45 6.84 -0.22 1.16
CA VAL A 45 8.06 -0.99 0.86
C VAL A 45 7.71 -2.47 0.76
N ILE A 46 7.88 -3.01 -0.44
CA ILE A 46 7.66 -4.42 -0.74
C ILE A 46 8.78 -4.80 -1.70
N ASP A 47 9.45 -5.91 -1.41
CA ASP A 47 10.43 -6.45 -2.36
C ASP A 47 9.75 -6.68 -3.72
N ALA A 48 10.34 -6.13 -4.78
CA ALA A 48 9.78 -6.17 -6.13
C ALA A 48 9.55 -7.61 -6.65
N ARG A 49 10.33 -8.59 -6.15
CA ARG A 49 10.18 -10.02 -6.48
C ARG A 49 8.87 -10.59 -5.93
N LEU A 50 8.39 -10.04 -4.82
CA LEU A 50 7.20 -10.51 -4.11
C LEU A 50 5.91 -9.84 -4.62
N THR A 51 6.00 -8.66 -5.24
CA THR A 51 4.82 -7.88 -5.66
C THR A 51 3.89 -8.66 -6.61
N LYS A 52 4.44 -9.37 -7.61
CA LYS A 52 3.63 -10.17 -8.54
C LYS A 52 2.94 -11.34 -7.85
N GLN A 53 3.66 -12.04 -6.98
CA GLN A 53 3.13 -13.19 -6.24
C GLN A 53 2.04 -12.78 -5.23
N LEU A 54 2.16 -11.57 -4.65
CA LEU A 54 1.12 -11.00 -3.79
C LEU A 54 -0.19 -10.74 -4.54
N VAL A 55 -0.14 -10.25 -5.77
CA VAL A 55 -1.34 -9.95 -6.57
C VAL A 55 -2.17 -11.21 -6.76
N ASP A 56 -1.53 -12.35 -7.05
CA ASP A 56 -2.20 -13.63 -7.26
C ASP A 56 -2.69 -14.26 -5.94
N ALA A 57 -1.94 -14.07 -4.84
CA ALA A 57 -2.21 -14.71 -3.56
C ALA A 57 -3.15 -13.93 -2.62
N LEU A 58 -3.39 -12.65 -2.92
CA LEU A 58 -4.40 -11.83 -2.24
C LEU A 58 -5.57 -11.63 -3.20
N PRO A 59 -6.47 -12.62 -3.36
CA PRO A 59 -7.75 -12.34 -3.95
C PRO A 59 -8.41 -11.29 -3.04
N VAL A 60 -8.62 -10.08 -3.54
CA VAL A 60 -9.43 -9.06 -2.88
C VAL A 60 -10.88 -9.51 -2.98
N ARG A 61 -11.22 -10.62 -2.32
CA ARG A 61 -12.57 -11.11 -2.16
C ARG A 61 -13.25 -10.23 -1.14
N GLN A 62 -13.91 -9.16 -1.60
CA GLN A 62 -15.11 -8.59 -0.97
C GLN A 62 -15.69 -7.41 -1.78
N ALA A 63 -16.79 -7.71 -2.48
CA ALA A 63 -17.72 -6.82 -3.19
C ALA A 63 -17.21 -6.14 -4.45
N ASP A 64 -18.13 -5.91 -5.41
CA ASP A 64 -17.89 -5.32 -6.72
C ASP A 64 -16.84 -4.20 -6.67
N PRO A 65 -15.67 -4.40 -7.29
CA PRO A 65 -14.60 -3.41 -7.31
C PRO A 65 -15.09 -2.04 -7.81
N GLU A 66 -15.99 -2.03 -8.79
CA GLU A 66 -16.53 -0.80 -9.36
C GLU A 66 -17.42 -0.02 -8.36
N SER A 67 -18.21 -0.72 -7.54
CA SER A 67 -19.19 -0.05 -6.65
C SER A 67 -18.54 0.70 -5.49
N LYS A 68 -17.42 0.19 -4.95
CA LYS A 68 -16.75 0.82 -3.81
C LYS A 68 -15.78 1.93 -4.21
N LEU A 69 -15.24 1.90 -5.44
CA LEU A 69 -14.50 3.05 -5.96
C LEU A 69 -15.43 4.24 -6.23
N ALA A 70 -16.68 3.98 -6.63
CA ALA A 70 -17.68 5.03 -6.81
C ALA A 70 -18.03 5.77 -5.51
N ASP A 71 -17.79 5.16 -4.33
CA ASP A 71 -17.98 5.79 -3.02
C ASP A 71 -16.82 6.74 -2.64
N LEU A 72 -15.70 6.70 -3.37
CA LEU A 72 -14.59 7.63 -3.18
C LEU A 72 -14.91 8.97 -3.84
N THR A 73 -14.63 10.06 -3.11
CA THR A 73 -14.61 11.40 -3.71
C THR A 73 -13.47 11.52 -4.71
N SER A 74 -13.53 12.49 -5.63
CA SER A 74 -12.46 12.75 -6.60
C SER A 74 -11.10 12.87 -5.92
N ARG A 75 -11.05 13.55 -4.76
CA ARG A 75 -9.82 13.74 -4.01
C ARG A 75 -9.29 12.46 -3.36
N GLU A 76 -10.18 11.62 -2.86
CA GLU A 76 -9.81 10.32 -2.29
C GLU A 76 -9.32 9.36 -3.39
N LEU A 77 -9.89 9.44 -4.59
CA LEU A 77 -9.47 8.66 -5.75
C LEU A 77 -8.08 9.08 -6.25
N GLU A 78 -7.79 10.39 -6.30
CA GLU A 78 -6.43 10.89 -6.57
C GLU A 78 -5.42 10.37 -5.54
N VAL A 79 -5.74 10.46 -4.24
CA VAL A 79 -4.88 9.95 -3.17
C VAL A 79 -4.69 8.44 -3.29
N ALA A 80 -5.74 7.67 -3.56
CA ALA A 80 -5.67 6.22 -3.76
C ALA A 80 -4.79 5.85 -4.98
N THR A 81 -4.83 6.65 -6.04
CA THR A 81 -4.03 6.44 -7.26
C THR A 81 -2.55 6.65 -6.97
N LEU A 82 -2.19 7.77 -6.34
CA LEU A 82 -0.80 8.06 -5.98
C LEU A 82 -0.26 7.07 -4.92
N LEU A 83 -1.13 6.58 -4.02
CA LEU A 83 -0.78 5.49 -3.12
C LEU A 83 -0.44 4.20 -3.88
N ALA A 84 -1.20 3.87 -4.93
CA ALA A 84 -0.96 2.69 -5.77
C ALA A 84 0.35 2.78 -6.56
N GLU A 85 0.79 4.00 -6.89
CA GLU A 85 2.12 4.28 -7.45
C GLU A 85 3.25 4.19 -6.42
N GLY A 86 2.94 3.92 -5.14
CA GLY A 86 3.92 3.76 -4.08
C GLY A 86 4.38 5.08 -3.45
N GLN A 87 3.73 6.20 -3.76
CA GLN A 87 4.12 7.49 -3.22
C GLN A 87 3.96 7.60 -1.69
N SER A 88 4.86 8.34 -1.04
CA SER A 88 4.74 8.71 0.38
C SER A 88 3.69 9.78 0.59
N ASN A 89 3.20 9.92 1.82
CA ASN A 89 2.34 11.04 2.19
C ASN A 89 2.98 12.40 1.89
N LYS A 90 4.31 12.50 1.98
CA LYS A 90 5.06 13.72 1.62
C LYS A 90 5.03 14.02 0.12
N GLN A 91 5.17 13.00 -0.71
CA GLN A 91 5.09 13.14 -2.17
C GLN A 91 3.67 13.48 -2.61
N ILE A 92 2.69 12.74 -2.10
CA ILE A 92 1.26 13.00 -2.35
C ILE A 92 0.90 14.43 -1.92
N ALA A 93 1.34 14.86 -0.73
CA ALA A 93 1.11 16.22 -0.24
C ALA A 93 1.68 17.28 -1.19
N LYS A 94 2.87 17.04 -1.74
CA LYS A 94 3.52 17.94 -2.70
C LYS A 94 2.77 17.97 -4.04
N GLU A 95 2.40 16.81 -4.56
CA GLU A 95 1.73 16.69 -5.86
C GLU A 95 0.31 17.26 -5.83
N LEU A 96 -0.37 17.06 -4.72
CA LEU A 96 -1.74 17.52 -4.50
C LEU A 96 -1.79 18.93 -3.88
N GLU A 97 -0.65 19.58 -3.61
CA GLU A 97 -0.54 20.90 -2.97
C GLU A 97 -1.31 21.03 -1.63
N ILE A 98 -1.23 20.00 -0.77
CA ILE A 98 -1.87 19.95 0.55
C ILE A 98 -0.88 19.57 1.65
N SER A 99 -1.30 19.66 2.92
CA SER A 99 -0.45 19.23 4.04
C SER A 99 -0.35 17.70 4.14
N GLN A 100 0.75 17.19 4.69
CA GLN A 100 0.92 15.75 4.96
C GLN A 100 -0.14 15.22 5.93
N GLU A 101 -0.57 16.04 6.88
CA GLU A 101 -1.64 15.76 7.82
C GLU A 101 -2.97 15.56 7.09
N THR A 102 -3.26 16.41 6.10
CA THR A 102 -4.44 16.28 5.23
C THR A 102 -4.39 14.98 4.44
N VAL A 103 -3.22 14.61 3.89
CA VAL A 103 -3.05 13.32 3.20
C VAL A 103 -3.35 12.16 4.14
N LYS A 104 -2.81 12.14 5.37
CA LYS A 104 -3.08 11.08 6.36
C LYS A 104 -4.57 10.89 6.61
N VAL A 105 -5.32 12.01 6.69
CA VAL A 105 -6.78 11.98 6.84
C VAL A 105 -7.45 11.34 5.62
N HIS A 106 -7.07 11.74 4.40
CA HIS A 106 -7.59 11.12 3.17
C HIS A 106 -7.26 9.62 3.09
N VAL A 107 -6.03 9.20 3.41
CA VAL A 107 -5.65 7.78 3.43
C VAL A 107 -6.53 7.00 4.40
N LYS A 108 -6.78 7.54 5.60
CA LYS A 108 -7.68 6.92 6.58
C LYS A 108 -9.11 6.78 6.05
N HIS A 109 -9.63 7.80 5.36
CA HIS A 109 -10.97 7.74 4.77
C HIS A 109 -11.03 6.72 3.62
N VAL A 110 -10.04 6.69 2.73
CA VAL A 110 -9.93 5.69 1.65
C VAL A 110 -9.95 4.28 2.23
N LEU A 111 -9.10 3.99 3.22
CA LEU A 111 -9.06 2.69 3.89
C LEU A 111 -10.41 2.31 4.49
N ASN A 112 -11.06 3.24 5.20
CA ASN A 112 -12.37 2.99 5.81
C ASN A 112 -13.47 2.74 4.76
N LYS A 113 -13.53 3.53 3.69
CA LYS A 113 -14.53 3.40 2.62
C LYS A 113 -14.37 2.11 1.84
N LEU A 114 -13.13 1.76 1.50
CA LEU A 114 -12.82 0.50 0.80
C LEU A 114 -12.89 -0.72 1.73
N LYS A 115 -13.04 -0.51 3.05
CA LYS A 115 -12.97 -1.54 4.11
C LYS A 115 -11.64 -2.29 4.10
N LEU A 116 -10.56 -1.56 3.85
CA LEU A 116 -9.19 -2.05 3.83
C LEU A 116 -8.44 -1.57 5.06
N ASN A 117 -7.49 -2.38 5.53
CA ASN A 117 -6.72 -2.12 6.75
C ASN A 117 -5.21 -1.97 6.48
N SER A 118 -4.81 -1.91 5.21
CA SER A 118 -3.41 -1.74 4.78
C SER A 118 -3.38 -0.96 3.48
N ARG A 119 -2.41 -0.04 3.36
CA ARG A 119 -2.18 0.69 2.11
C ARG A 119 -1.76 -0.22 0.96
N VAL A 120 -1.14 -1.36 1.26
CA VAL A 120 -0.75 -2.37 0.26
C VAL A 120 -1.98 -2.93 -0.42
N LYS A 121 -3.04 -3.21 0.35
CA LYS A 121 -4.31 -3.66 -0.20
C LYS A 121 -4.97 -2.59 -1.07
N VAL A 122 -4.83 -1.30 -0.73
CA VAL A 122 -5.32 -0.20 -1.58
C VAL A 122 -4.58 -0.20 -2.91
N ALA A 123 -3.25 -0.33 -2.91
CA ALA A 123 -2.46 -0.39 -4.12
C ALA A 123 -2.87 -1.58 -5.01
N LEU A 124 -2.98 -2.78 -4.43
CA LEU A 124 -3.42 -3.98 -5.14
C LEU A 124 -4.84 -3.82 -5.71
N TYR A 125 -5.73 -3.21 -4.93
CA TYR A 125 -7.11 -2.95 -5.34
C TYR A 125 -7.20 -1.98 -6.53
N MET A 126 -6.35 -0.95 -6.57
CA MET A 126 -6.28 0.00 -7.69
C MET A 126 -5.65 -0.63 -8.95
N VAL A 127 -4.68 -1.54 -8.80
CA VAL A 127 -4.02 -2.21 -9.94
C VAL A 127 -4.97 -3.19 -10.64
N GLN A 128 -5.85 -3.87 -9.91
CA GLN A 128 -6.83 -4.80 -10.48
C GLN A 128 -7.92 -4.12 -11.34
N GLN A 129 -8.04 -2.79 -11.30
CA GLN A 129 -9.04 -2.03 -12.07
C GLN A 129 -8.47 -1.26 -13.26
N LYS A 130 -7.17 -1.42 -13.56
CA LYS A 130 -6.56 -0.99 -14.84
C LYS A 130 -6.60 -2.14 -15.84
#